data_AF-A0AAX3VLG4-F1
#
_entry.id   AF-A0AAX3VLG4-F1
#
_cell.length_a   1.000
_cell.length_b   1.000
_cell.length_c   1.000
_cell.angle_alpha   90.00
_cell.angle_beta   90.00
_cell.angle_gamma   90.00
#
_symmetry.space_group_name_H-M   'P 1'
#
loop_
_entity.id
_entity.type
_entity.pdbx_description
1 polymer ?
#
loop_
_entity_poly.entity_id
_entity_poly.type
_entity_poly.pdbx_seq_one_letter_code
_entity_poly.pdbx_strand_id
1 'polypeptide(L)'
;MEPGPLQIVADVALPSAAIIISTVVAVGLARSERKAAAAARADERIDAAFVRTLVALATLNTINLRAELASGPFRELRVGLTLLASVTPERTDDLLGEWFEAERVAGNGEAQESMRRLYLVPDPPRSEADVNAMVEAGAPLNTWARDFANNLRVWRRKGLTDAELRSLIVSAKNRSSGTAAA
;
A
#
# COMPACT_ATOMS: atom_id res chain seq x y z
N MET A 1 70.40 -30.11 6.17
CA MET A 1 70.18 -28.65 6.20
C MET A 1 68.77 -28.49 6.74
N GLU A 2 68.63 -28.31 8.06
CA GLU A 2 67.31 -28.19 8.68
C GLU A 2 66.69 -26.83 8.33
N PRO A 3 65.41 -26.77 7.95
CA PRO A 3 64.73 -25.51 7.74
C PRO A 3 64.67 -24.75 9.07
N GLY A 4 65.16 -23.51 9.07
CA GLY A 4 65.16 -22.67 10.27
C GLY A 4 63.72 -22.37 10.74
N PRO A 5 63.50 -22.13 12.04
CA PRO A 5 62.15 -21.92 12.62
C PRO A 5 61.36 -20.78 11.95
N LEU A 6 62.04 -19.81 11.32
CA LEU A 6 61.42 -18.74 10.53
C LEU A 6 60.76 -19.24 9.22
N GLN A 7 61.28 -20.32 8.61
CA GLN A 7 60.78 -20.88 7.36
C GLN A 7 59.51 -21.72 7.59
N ILE A 8 59.43 -22.41 8.73
CA ILE A 8 58.25 -23.18 9.17
C ILE A 8 57.08 -22.24 9.52
N VAL A 9 57.37 -21.11 10.18
CA VAL A 9 56.35 -20.09 10.49
C VAL A 9 55.85 -19.43 9.22
N ALA A 10 56.72 -19.14 8.24
CA ALA A 10 56.31 -18.60 6.94
C ALA A 10 55.46 -19.60 6.13
N ASP A 11 55.84 -20.88 6.08
CA ASP A 11 55.14 -21.93 5.31
C ASP A 11 53.76 -22.30 5.89
N VAL A 12 53.54 -22.10 7.19
CA VAL A 12 52.24 -22.39 7.84
C VAL A 12 51.39 -21.14 8.00
N ALA A 13 51.99 -19.98 8.30
CA ALA A 13 51.23 -18.76 8.55
C ALA A 13 50.62 -18.16 7.26
N LEU A 14 51.32 -18.22 6.12
CA LEU A 14 50.80 -17.72 4.85
C LEU A 14 49.52 -18.42 4.38
N PRO A 15 49.47 -19.77 4.28
CA PRO A 15 48.27 -20.47 3.85
C PRO A 15 47.14 -20.34 4.87
N SER A 16 47.46 -20.33 6.17
CA SER A 16 46.45 -20.16 7.22
C SER A 16 45.79 -18.77 7.17
N ALA A 17 46.57 -17.71 6.96
CA ALA A 17 46.05 -16.36 6.79
C ALA A 17 45.17 -16.23 5.54
N ALA A 18 45.56 -16.85 4.42
CA ALA A 18 44.76 -16.85 3.19
C ALA A 18 43.40 -17.55 3.38
N ILE A 19 43.34 -18.65 4.14
CA ILE A 19 42.09 -19.35 4.47
C ILE A 19 41.18 -18.47 5.34
N ILE A 20 41.74 -17.83 6.37
CA ILE A 20 40.98 -16.97 7.29
C ILE A 20 40.41 -15.75 6.53
N ILE A 21 41.22 -15.07 5.73
CA ILE A 21 40.79 -13.91 4.95
C ILE A 21 39.69 -14.31 3.95
N SER A 22 39.87 -15.43 3.23
CA SER A 22 38.87 -15.93 2.27
C SER A 22 37.55 -16.30 2.95
N THR A 23 37.60 -16.90 4.14
CA THR A 23 36.42 -17.27 4.92
C THR A 23 35.68 -16.03 5.42
N VAL A 24 36.40 -15.02 5.90
CA VAL A 24 35.80 -13.74 6.34
C VAL A 24 35.13 -13.00 5.18
N VAL A 25 35.77 -12.95 4.01
CA VAL A 25 35.19 -12.34 2.81
C VAL A 25 33.94 -13.08 2.36
N ALA A 26 33.97 -14.42 2.31
CA ALA A 26 32.83 -15.25 1.94
C ALA A 26 31.65 -15.09 2.92
N VAL A 27 31.92 -15.06 4.23
CA VAL A 27 30.89 -14.80 5.26
C VAL A 27 30.35 -13.38 5.15
N GLY A 28 31.20 -12.40 4.83
CA GLY A 28 30.81 -11.02 4.57
C GLY A 28 29.86 -10.89 3.38
N LEU A 29 30.21 -11.51 2.25
CA LEU A 29 29.36 -11.58 1.05
C LEU A 29 28.04 -12.31 1.34
N ALA A 30 28.09 -13.46 1.99
CA ALA A 30 26.88 -14.20 2.34
C ALA A 30 25.95 -13.40 3.26
N ARG A 31 26.50 -12.57 4.17
CA ARG A 31 25.70 -11.66 5.01
C ARG A 31 25.13 -10.49 4.21
N SER A 32 25.89 -9.90 3.28
CA SER A 32 25.38 -8.81 2.43
C SER A 32 24.31 -9.31 1.47
N GLU A 33 24.49 -10.47 0.85
CA GLU A 33 23.50 -11.12 -0.03
C GLU A 33 22.24 -11.50 0.74
N ARG A 34 22.37 -12.04 1.96
CA ARG A 34 21.19 -12.32 2.81
C ARG A 34 20.43 -11.05 3.18
N LYS A 35 21.14 -9.95 3.47
CA LYS A 35 20.51 -8.64 3.72
C LYS A 35 19.83 -8.09 2.47
N ALA A 36 20.49 -8.16 1.31
CA ALA A 36 19.92 -7.73 0.04
C ALA A 36 18.70 -8.56 -0.36
N ALA A 37 18.74 -9.89 -0.19
CA ALA A 37 17.61 -10.77 -0.43
C ALA A 37 16.47 -10.55 0.57
N ALA A 38 16.77 -10.21 1.82
CA ALA A 38 15.77 -9.84 2.81
C ALA A 38 15.10 -8.49 2.45
N ALA A 39 15.88 -7.50 2.01
CA ALA A 39 15.37 -6.21 1.55
C ALA A 39 14.50 -6.38 0.29
N ALA A 40 14.96 -7.14 -0.71
CA ALA A 40 14.18 -7.42 -1.91
C ALA A 40 12.84 -8.10 -1.59
N ARG A 41 12.82 -9.08 -0.69
CA ARG A 41 11.58 -9.72 -0.24
C ARG A 41 10.65 -8.79 0.53
N ALA A 42 11.20 -7.81 1.25
CA ALA A 42 10.40 -6.81 1.94
C ALA A 42 9.73 -5.87 0.92
N ASP A 43 10.48 -5.40 -0.08
CA ASP A 43 9.96 -4.56 -1.16
C ASP A 43 8.89 -5.31 -1.99
N GLU A 44 9.12 -6.58 -2.32
CA GLU A 44 8.13 -7.43 -3.02
C GLU A 44 6.80 -7.55 -2.25
N ARG A 45 6.86 -7.65 -0.92
CA ARG A 45 5.65 -7.74 -0.07
C ARG A 45 4.89 -6.41 -0.05
N ILE A 46 5.61 -5.30 0.04
CA ILE A 46 5.02 -3.95 -0.03
C ILE A 46 4.35 -3.76 -1.38
N ASP A 47 5.02 -4.13 -2.48
CA ASP A 47 4.48 -3.99 -3.83
C ASP A 47 3.27 -4.89 -4.08
N ALA A 48 3.29 -6.13 -3.61
CA ALA A 48 2.14 -7.02 -3.71
C ALA A 48 0.91 -6.46 -2.96
N ALA A 49 1.10 -5.96 -1.73
CA ALA A 49 0.03 -5.34 -0.94
C ALA A 49 -0.46 -4.03 -1.59
N PHE A 50 0.45 -3.23 -2.14
CA PHE A 50 0.14 -2.00 -2.86
C PHE A 50 -0.70 -2.26 -4.10
N VAL A 51 -0.28 -3.20 -4.96
CA VAL A 51 -1.00 -3.58 -6.17
C VAL A 51 -2.39 -4.12 -5.82
N ARG A 52 -2.51 -4.99 -4.81
CA ARG A 52 -3.82 -5.49 -4.35
C ARG A 52 -4.76 -4.35 -3.95
N THR A 53 -4.23 -3.38 -3.21
CA THR A 53 -4.99 -2.19 -2.78
C THR A 53 -5.44 -1.36 -3.98
N LEU A 54 -4.55 -1.12 -4.94
CA LEU A 54 -4.89 -0.39 -6.17
C LEU A 54 -5.92 -1.11 -7.03
N VAL A 55 -5.87 -2.45 -7.12
CA VAL A 55 -6.87 -3.23 -7.85
C VAL A 55 -8.25 -3.07 -7.21
N ALA A 56 -8.34 -3.18 -5.88
CA ALA A 56 -9.61 -2.97 -5.18
C ALA A 56 -10.18 -1.55 -5.39
N LEU A 57 -9.32 -0.52 -5.36
CA LEU A 57 -9.72 0.86 -5.66
C LEU A 57 -10.12 1.04 -7.13
N ALA A 58 -9.44 0.38 -8.05
CA ALA A 58 -9.81 0.42 -9.47
C ALA A 58 -11.19 -0.20 -9.69
N THR A 59 -11.47 -1.35 -9.06
CA THR A 59 -12.81 -1.97 -9.09
C THR A 59 -13.86 -1.03 -8.52
N LEU A 60 -13.61 -0.40 -7.37
CA LEU A 60 -14.54 0.57 -6.77
C LEU A 60 -14.77 1.82 -7.64
N ASN A 61 -13.76 2.27 -8.40
CA ASN A 61 -13.90 3.43 -9.30
C ASN A 61 -14.68 3.11 -10.59
N THR A 62 -14.90 1.83 -10.92
CA THR A 62 -15.61 1.42 -12.14
C THR A 62 -16.83 0.55 -11.87
N ILE A 63 -17.18 0.32 -10.61
CA ILE A 63 -18.26 -0.59 -10.21
C ILE A 63 -19.62 -0.05 -10.66
N ASN A 64 -20.47 -0.94 -11.17
CA ASN A 64 -21.87 -0.61 -11.36
C ASN A 64 -22.65 -0.92 -10.08
N LEU A 65 -22.84 0.09 -9.22
CA LEU A 65 -23.51 -0.06 -7.92
C LEU A 65 -24.98 -0.53 -7.99
N ARG A 66 -25.64 -0.53 -9.16
CA ARG A 66 -26.99 -1.12 -9.31
C ARG A 66 -26.94 -2.64 -9.51
N ALA A 67 -25.88 -3.11 -10.16
CA ALA A 67 -25.73 -4.52 -10.55
C ALA A 67 -24.80 -5.29 -9.61
N GLU A 68 -23.88 -4.60 -8.94
CA GLU A 68 -22.79 -5.18 -8.18
C GLU A 68 -22.75 -4.68 -6.74
N LEU A 69 -22.42 -5.59 -5.82
CA LEU A 69 -22.27 -5.26 -4.41
C LEU A 69 -20.86 -4.73 -4.11
N ALA A 70 -20.76 -3.50 -3.62
CA ALA A 70 -19.48 -2.89 -3.23
C ALA A 70 -18.78 -3.59 -2.05
N SER A 71 -19.50 -4.42 -1.27
CA SER A 71 -18.96 -5.10 -0.08
C SER A 71 -17.77 -6.03 -0.37
N GLY A 72 -17.73 -6.64 -1.56
CA GLY A 72 -16.60 -7.48 -2.00
C GLY A 72 -15.34 -6.64 -2.20
N PRO A 73 -15.35 -5.65 -3.10
CA PRO A 73 -14.21 -4.74 -3.30
C PRO A 73 -13.77 -4.00 -2.03
N PHE A 74 -14.68 -3.59 -1.14
CA PHE A 74 -14.31 -3.00 0.16
C PHE A 74 -13.61 -3.99 1.09
N ARG A 75 -13.98 -5.28 1.07
CA ARG A 75 -13.27 -6.31 1.82
C ARG A 75 -11.84 -6.48 1.30
N GLU A 76 -11.67 -6.54 -0.02
CA GLU A 76 -10.35 -6.64 -0.65
C GLU A 76 -9.49 -5.42 -0.36
N LEU A 77 -10.09 -4.23 -0.41
CA LEU A 77 -9.42 -2.99 -0.02
C LEU A 77 -8.92 -3.06 1.42
N ARG A 78 -9.77 -3.47 2.37
CA ARG A 78 -9.39 -3.61 3.78
C ARG A 78 -8.22 -4.58 3.94
N VAL A 79 -8.25 -5.74 3.28
CA VAL A 79 -7.14 -6.70 3.33
C VAL A 79 -5.85 -6.09 2.77
N GLY A 80 -5.93 -5.40 1.63
CA GLY A 80 -4.79 -4.70 1.03
C GLY A 80 -4.16 -3.66 1.96
N LEU A 81 -5.00 -2.82 2.58
CA LEU A 81 -4.55 -1.79 3.53
C LEU A 81 -3.94 -2.38 4.81
N THR A 82 -4.54 -3.44 5.38
CA THR A 82 -3.97 -4.13 6.53
C THR A 82 -2.62 -4.74 6.21
N LEU A 83 -2.48 -5.38 5.05
CA LEU A 83 -1.20 -5.93 4.61
C LEU A 83 -0.18 -4.80 4.44
N LEU A 84 -0.52 -3.72 3.73
CA LEU A 84 0.33 -2.54 3.55
C LEU A 84 0.82 -1.98 4.89
N ALA A 85 -0.07 -1.79 5.86
CA ALA A 85 0.30 -1.31 7.19
C ALA A 85 1.28 -2.26 7.87
N SER A 86 1.04 -3.58 7.81
CA SER A 86 1.89 -4.59 8.47
C SER A 86 3.30 -4.74 7.86
N VAL A 87 3.46 -4.40 6.58
CA VAL A 87 4.75 -4.54 5.87
C VAL A 87 5.47 -3.20 5.67
N THR A 88 4.82 -2.08 6.01
CA THR A 88 5.45 -0.77 6.02
C THR A 88 6.12 -0.56 7.38
N PRO A 89 7.39 -0.10 7.43
CA PRO A 89 8.05 0.20 8.69
C PRO A 89 7.25 1.19 9.55
N GLU A 90 7.04 0.85 10.82
CA GLU A 90 6.35 1.72 11.78
C GLU A 90 7.08 3.07 11.92
N ARG A 91 6.33 4.16 11.83
CA ARG A 91 6.78 5.50 12.22
C ARG A 91 6.28 5.77 13.64
N THR A 92 6.96 6.67 14.35
CA THR A 92 6.74 6.96 15.79
C THR A 92 5.29 7.32 16.14
N ASP A 93 4.55 7.90 15.19
CA ASP A 93 3.10 8.09 15.22
C ASP A 93 2.50 7.22 14.09
N ASP A 94 1.56 6.31 14.39
CA ASP A 94 0.87 5.45 13.39
C ASP A 94 -0.12 6.25 12.50
N LEU A 95 0.36 7.32 11.89
CA LEU A 95 -0.40 8.21 11.01
C LEU A 95 -0.83 7.52 9.72
N LEU A 96 -0.10 6.48 9.30
CA LEU A 96 -0.44 5.69 8.12
C LEU A 96 -1.67 4.82 8.39
N GLY A 97 -1.70 4.10 9.53
CA GLY A 97 -2.87 3.36 9.97
C GLY A 97 -4.08 4.26 10.17
N GLU A 98 -3.90 5.41 10.81
CA GLU A 98 -4.98 6.39 11.00
C GLU A 98 -5.52 6.92 9.67
N TRP A 99 -4.64 7.23 8.70
CA TRP A 99 -5.07 7.66 7.36
C TRP A 99 -5.87 6.56 6.64
N PHE A 100 -5.39 5.32 6.67
CA PHE A 100 -6.09 4.20 6.03
C PHE A 100 -7.48 3.96 6.63
N GLU A 101 -7.61 4.08 7.95
CA GLU A 101 -8.92 3.95 8.61
C GLU A 101 -9.84 5.12 8.28
N ALA A 102 -9.32 6.36 8.24
CA ALA A 102 -10.09 7.53 7.84
C ALA A 102 -10.62 7.39 6.41
N GLU A 103 -9.79 6.92 5.47
CA GLU A 103 -10.22 6.67 4.08
C GLU A 103 -11.22 5.51 4.00
N ARG A 104 -11.07 4.46 4.82
CA ARG A 104 -12.05 3.36 4.88
C ARG A 104 -13.43 3.88 5.30
N VAL A 105 -13.49 4.75 6.31
CA VAL A 105 -14.76 5.35 6.77
C VAL A 105 -15.33 6.27 5.69
N ALA A 106 -14.51 7.13 5.09
CA ALA A 106 -14.92 8.00 3.99
C ALA A 106 -15.50 7.20 2.81
N GLY A 107 -14.80 6.17 2.33
CA GLY A 107 -15.27 5.35 1.22
C GLY A 107 -16.60 4.65 1.47
N ASN A 108 -16.87 4.20 2.70
CA ASN A 108 -18.17 3.66 3.05
C ASN A 108 -19.28 4.72 2.98
N GLY A 109 -19.00 5.95 3.44
CA GLY A 109 -19.93 7.07 3.33
C GLY A 109 -20.23 7.40 1.87
N GLU A 110 -19.21 7.53 1.03
CA GLU A 110 -19.37 7.83 -0.40
C GLU A 110 -20.12 6.73 -1.15
N ALA A 111 -19.91 5.45 -0.78
CA ALA A 111 -20.68 4.34 -1.34
C ALA A 111 -22.16 4.41 -0.94
N GLN A 112 -22.46 4.72 0.32
CA GLN A 112 -23.83 4.90 0.80
C GLN A 112 -24.53 6.07 0.10
N GLU A 113 -23.84 7.20 -0.05
CA GLU A 113 -24.36 8.35 -0.76
C GLU A 113 -24.60 8.05 -2.24
N SER A 114 -23.68 7.36 -2.90
CA SER A 114 -23.88 6.94 -4.28
C SER A 114 -25.07 6.01 -4.44
N MET A 115 -25.24 5.02 -3.54
CA MET A 115 -26.43 4.15 -3.56
C MET A 115 -27.72 4.94 -3.30
N ARG A 116 -27.71 5.87 -2.34
CA ARG A 116 -28.86 6.73 -2.04
C ARG A 116 -29.27 7.55 -3.25
N ARG A 117 -28.31 8.17 -3.95
CA ARG A 117 -28.57 8.92 -5.19
C ARG A 117 -29.07 8.02 -6.31
N LEU A 118 -28.49 6.84 -6.48
CA LEU A 118 -28.90 5.89 -7.51
C LEU A 118 -30.34 5.41 -7.28
N TYR A 119 -30.77 5.23 -6.04
CA TYR A 119 -32.15 4.85 -5.71
C TYR A 119 -33.19 5.89 -6.18
N LEU A 120 -32.80 7.16 -6.33
CA LEU A 120 -33.68 8.24 -6.80
C LEU A 120 -33.79 8.28 -8.33
N VAL A 121 -32.91 7.59 -9.05
CA VAL A 121 -32.90 7.57 -10.52
C VAL A 121 -33.75 6.40 -11.04
N PRO A 122 -34.60 6.60 -12.07
CA PRO A 122 -35.42 5.53 -12.64
C PRO A 122 -34.62 4.30 -13.11
N ASP A 123 -35.22 3.12 -12.95
CA ASP A 123 -34.68 1.83 -13.45
C ASP A 123 -35.77 1.04 -14.21
N PRO A 124 -35.63 0.80 -15.53
CA PRO A 124 -34.55 1.27 -16.40
C PRO A 124 -34.63 2.78 -16.68
N PRO A 125 -33.50 3.44 -17.01
CA PRO A 125 -33.48 4.83 -17.45
C PRO A 125 -34.31 5.00 -18.73
N ARG A 126 -35.07 6.10 -18.81
CA ARG A 126 -36.03 6.34 -19.91
C ARG A 126 -35.60 7.48 -20.83
N SER A 127 -34.60 8.24 -20.42
CA SER A 127 -34.07 9.40 -21.13
C SER A 127 -32.56 9.52 -20.95
N GLU A 128 -31.92 10.33 -21.80
CA GLU A 128 -30.50 10.69 -21.65
C GLU A 128 -30.24 11.43 -20.32
N ALA A 129 -31.21 12.22 -19.86
CA ALA A 129 -31.14 12.89 -18.55
C ALA A 129 -31.07 11.87 -17.39
N ASP A 130 -31.82 10.76 -17.46
CA ASP A 130 -31.75 9.70 -16.45
C ASP A 130 -30.40 9.00 -16.47
N VAL A 131 -29.80 8.80 -17.65
CA VAL A 131 -28.46 8.22 -17.79
C VAL A 131 -27.41 9.13 -17.15
N ASN A 132 -27.48 10.45 -17.42
CA ASN A 132 -26.57 11.42 -16.81
C ASN A 132 -26.75 11.47 -15.29
N ALA A 133 -27.99 11.50 -14.80
CA ALA A 133 -28.28 11.44 -13.37
C ALA A 133 -27.75 10.15 -12.72
N MET A 134 -27.79 9.01 -13.44
CA MET A 134 -27.22 7.76 -12.97
C MET A 134 -25.69 7.84 -12.84
N VAL A 135 -25.01 8.44 -13.81
CA VAL A 135 -23.56 8.65 -13.77
C VAL A 135 -23.18 9.59 -12.62
N GLU A 136 -23.89 10.71 -12.46
CA GLU A 136 -23.69 11.67 -11.37
C GLU A 136 -23.96 11.05 -9.99
N ALA A 137 -24.94 10.14 -9.90
CA ALA A 137 -25.23 9.42 -8.68
C ALA A 137 -24.08 8.50 -8.24
N GLY A 138 -23.39 7.85 -9.19
CA GLY A 138 -22.20 7.03 -8.91
C GLY A 138 -20.90 7.84 -8.70
N ALA A 139 -20.89 9.14 -9.05
CA ALA A 139 -19.70 9.97 -9.02
C ALA A 139 -19.01 10.10 -7.64
N PRO A 140 -19.72 10.17 -6.50
CA PRO A 140 -19.09 10.26 -5.17
C PRO A 140 -18.11 9.11 -4.89
N LEU A 141 -18.55 7.84 -5.00
CA LEU A 141 -17.69 6.67 -4.81
C LEU A 141 -16.53 6.65 -5.81
N ASN A 142 -16.81 6.92 -7.10
CA ASN A 142 -15.81 6.88 -8.15
C ASN A 142 -14.72 7.93 -7.93
N THR A 143 -15.10 9.13 -7.50
CA THR A 143 -14.19 10.24 -7.23
C THR A 143 -13.31 9.93 -6.03
N TRP A 144 -13.91 9.45 -4.93
CA TRP A 144 -13.16 9.04 -3.75
C TRP A 144 -12.15 7.93 -4.06
N ALA A 145 -12.56 6.87 -4.77
CA ALA A 145 -11.69 5.74 -5.08
C ALA A 145 -10.50 6.18 -5.96
N ARG A 146 -10.73 7.08 -6.91
CA ARG A 146 -9.69 7.67 -7.76
C ARG A 146 -8.71 8.53 -6.95
N ASP A 147 -9.23 9.42 -6.12
CA ASP A 147 -8.43 10.32 -5.29
C ASP A 147 -7.57 9.54 -4.31
N PHE A 148 -8.15 8.54 -3.65
CA PHE A 148 -7.41 7.69 -2.73
C PHE A 148 -6.31 6.90 -3.46
N ALA A 149 -6.61 6.33 -4.64
CA ALA A 149 -5.60 5.64 -5.45
C ALA A 149 -4.45 6.59 -5.85
N ASN A 150 -4.74 7.84 -6.18
CA ASN A 150 -3.73 8.84 -6.50
C ASN A 150 -2.86 9.18 -5.29
N ASN A 151 -3.47 9.42 -4.13
CA ASN A 151 -2.74 9.69 -2.89
C ASN A 151 -1.88 8.49 -2.48
N LEU A 152 -2.38 7.26 -2.64
CA LEU A 152 -1.63 6.04 -2.36
C LEU A 152 -0.42 5.90 -3.29
N ARG A 153 -0.56 6.20 -4.59
CA ARG A 153 0.57 6.22 -5.55
C ARG A 153 1.60 7.29 -5.19
N VAL A 154 1.16 8.45 -4.75
CA VAL A 154 2.05 9.54 -4.30
C VAL A 154 2.84 9.09 -3.07
N TRP A 155 2.15 8.55 -2.07
CA TRP A 155 2.76 7.98 -0.88
C TRP A 155 3.79 6.90 -1.22
N ARG A 156 3.45 5.93 -2.08
CA ARG A 156 4.38 4.85 -2.46
C ARG A 156 5.64 5.35 -3.16
N ARG A 157 5.52 6.39 -3.98
CA ARG A 157 6.62 6.89 -4.84
C ARG A 157 7.62 7.76 -4.09
N LYS A 158 7.14 8.70 -3.28
CA LYS A 158 7.99 9.71 -2.65
C LYS A 158 7.87 9.76 -1.12
N GLY A 159 7.04 8.90 -0.53
CA GLY A 159 6.62 9.03 0.86
C GLY A 159 5.67 10.21 1.05
N LEU A 160 5.20 10.37 2.28
CA LEU A 160 4.50 11.57 2.74
C LEU A 160 5.13 12.01 4.06
N THR A 161 5.18 13.31 4.27
CA THR A 161 5.49 13.91 5.58
C THR A 161 4.32 13.70 6.54
N ASP A 162 4.60 13.78 7.84
CA ASP A 162 3.56 13.65 8.87
C ASP A 162 2.50 14.76 8.75
N ALA A 163 2.90 15.96 8.32
CA ALA A 163 1.98 17.06 8.02
C ALA A 163 1.06 16.75 6.84
N GLU A 164 1.59 16.17 5.75
CA GLU A 164 0.79 15.72 4.61
C GLU A 164 -0.17 14.60 5.01
N LEU A 165 0.28 13.60 5.78
CA LEU A 165 -0.58 12.54 6.30
C LEU A 165 -1.71 13.11 7.16
N ARG A 166 -1.41 14.01 8.11
CA ARG A 166 -2.43 14.68 8.93
C ARG A 166 -3.43 15.45 8.09
N SER A 167 -2.99 16.13 7.02
CA SER A 167 -3.88 16.81 6.07
C SER A 167 -4.81 15.83 5.34
N LEU A 168 -4.29 14.69 4.89
CA LEU A 168 -5.10 13.64 4.27
C LEU A 168 -6.11 13.02 5.24
N ILE A 169 -5.70 12.76 6.49
CA ILE A 169 -6.59 12.28 7.57
C ILE A 169 -7.75 13.25 7.77
N VAL A 170 -7.46 14.55 7.92
CA VAL A 170 -8.49 15.59 8.10
C VAL A 170 -9.41 15.66 6.88
N SER A 171 -8.84 15.62 5.67
CA SER A 171 -9.62 15.61 4.43
C SER A 171 -10.58 14.42 4.35
N ALA A 172 -10.11 13.21 4.64
CA ALA A 172 -10.93 12.01 4.65
C ALA A 172 -12.04 12.08 5.72
N LYS A 173 -11.71 12.55 6.93
CA LYS A 173 -12.71 12.76 8.01
C LYS A 173 -13.77 13.78 7.60
N ASN A 174 -13.38 14.89 6.98
CA ASN A 174 -14.32 15.92 6.53
C ASN A 174 -15.31 15.40 5.49
N ARG A 175 -14.87 14.53 4.55
CA ARG A 175 -15.78 13.87 3.60
C ARG A 175 -16.82 13.03 4.34
N SER A 176 -16.38 12.18 5.27
CA SER A 176 -17.29 11.30 6.03
C SER A 176 -18.32 12.07 6.88
N SER A 177 -17.94 13.21 7.46
CA SER A 177 -18.83 14.07 8.24
C SER A 177 -19.87 14.78 7.37
N GLY A 178 -19.50 15.16 6.14
CA GLY A 178 -20.42 15.78 5.19
C GLY A 178 -21.50 14.81 4.70
N THR A 179 -21.20 13.51 4.62
CA THR A 179 -22.16 12.47 4.24
C THR A 179 -23.09 12.05 5.38
N ALA A 180 -22.63 12.10 6.63
CA ALA A 180 -23.42 11.71 7.80
C ALA A 180 -24.47 12.75 8.23
N ALA A 181 -24.38 13.99 7.71
CA ALA A 181 -25.27 15.10 8.04
C ALA A 181 -26.39 15.36 7.00
N ALA A 182 -26.47 14.53 5.96
CA ALA A 182 -27.45 14.63 4.85
C ALA A 182 -28.43 13.45 4.87
#